data_AF-A0A7J5JA62-F1
#
_entry.id   AF-A0A7J5JA62-F1
#
_cell.length_a   1.000
_cell.length_b   1.000
_cell.length_c   1.000
_cell.angle_alpha   90.00
_cell.angle_beta   90.00
_cell.angle_gamma   90.00
#
_symmetry.space_group_name_H-M   'P 1'
#
loop_
_entity.id
_entity.type
_entity.pdbx_description
1 polymer ?
#
loop_
_entity_poly.entity_id
_entity_poly.type
_entity_poly.pdbx_seq_one_letter_code
_entity_poly.pdbx_strand_id
1 'polypeptide(L)'
;MSELKIAGNPLPGMPWEERPEGCKNVMWRCSANPIIPRDLLPTSNSIFNSAVVPFGEGYAGVFRCDDTNRRMALHVGFSKDAVHWDINPEKLQFQCDIPEIGEWVYGYDPRVCFIDDRYY
;
A
#
# COMPACT_ATOMS: atom_id res chain seq x y z
N MET A 1 30.76 0.95 -16.45
CA MET A 1 29.65 1.35 -15.54
C MET A 1 30.20 1.33 -14.14
N SER A 2 30.01 2.39 -13.36
CA SER A 2 30.32 2.36 -11.93
C SER A 2 29.55 1.21 -11.26
N GLU A 3 30.15 0.55 -10.26
CA GLU A 3 29.45 -0.48 -9.50
C GLU A 3 28.22 0.14 -8.80
N LEU A 4 27.03 -0.12 -9.34
CA LEU A 4 25.77 0.24 -8.71
C LEU A 4 25.42 -0.86 -7.70
N LYS A 5 25.36 -0.51 -6.42
CA LYS A 5 24.91 -1.42 -5.36
C LYS A 5 23.48 -1.08 -4.95
N ILE A 6 22.57 -2.04 -5.09
CA ILE A 6 21.20 -1.98 -4.56
C ILE A 6 21.15 -2.88 -3.32
N ALA A 7 20.84 -2.29 -2.16
CA ALA A 7 20.66 -3.04 -0.92
C ALA A 7 19.17 -3.41 -0.77
N GLY A 8 18.87 -4.71 -0.79
CA GLY A 8 17.51 -5.22 -0.67
C GLY A 8 17.44 -6.71 -1.00
N ASN A 9 16.29 -7.32 -0.69
CA ASN A 9 16.01 -8.70 -1.03
C ASN A 9 15.58 -8.82 -2.50
N PRO A 10 15.86 -9.95 -3.18
CA PRO A 10 15.33 -10.19 -4.51
C PRO A 10 13.80 -10.26 -4.48
N LEU A 11 13.15 -9.58 -5.42
CA LEU A 11 11.70 -9.58 -5.61
C LEU A 11 11.35 -10.08 -7.02
N PRO A 12 11.46 -11.40 -7.28
CA PRO A 12 11.20 -11.94 -8.62
C PRO A 12 9.73 -11.81 -9.04
N GLY A 13 8.80 -11.67 -8.10
CA GLY A 13 7.37 -11.43 -8.35
C GLY A 13 6.96 -9.96 -8.32
N MET A 14 7.89 -9.02 -8.46
CA MET A 14 7.59 -7.58 -8.47
C MET A 14 6.64 -7.23 -9.63
N PRO A 15 5.58 -6.43 -9.41
CA PRO A 15 4.74 -5.95 -10.50
C PRO A 15 5.59 -5.14 -11.48
N TRP A 16 5.52 -5.49 -12.76
CA TRP A 16 6.39 -4.92 -13.78
C TRP A 16 5.67 -4.77 -15.12
N GLU A 17 5.98 -3.68 -15.82
CA GLU A 17 5.55 -3.41 -17.19
C GLU A 17 6.74 -2.81 -17.92
N GLU A 18 7.10 -3.37 -19.08
CA GLU A 18 8.22 -2.87 -19.89
C GLU A 18 7.99 -1.43 -20.33
N ARG A 19 9.08 -0.68 -20.49
CA ARG A 19 9.01 0.71 -20.94
C ARG A 19 8.37 0.77 -22.33
N PRO A 20 7.28 1.54 -22.53
CA PRO A 20 6.64 1.64 -23.83
C PRO A 20 7.60 2.13 -24.93
N GLU A 21 7.40 1.63 -26.15
CA GLU A 21 8.18 2.03 -27.31
C GLU A 21 8.15 3.57 -27.49
N GLY A 22 9.31 4.17 -27.72
CA GLY A 22 9.45 5.62 -27.88
C GLY A 22 9.40 6.44 -26.59
N CYS A 23 9.14 5.84 -25.42
CA CYS A 23 9.17 6.56 -24.15
C CYS A 23 10.60 6.98 -23.77
N LYS A 24 10.84 8.29 -23.63
CA LYS A 24 12.14 8.88 -23.29
C LYS A 24 12.31 9.20 -21.80
N ASN A 25 11.27 9.00 -20.99
CA ASN A 25 11.30 9.32 -19.56
C ASN A 25 12.04 8.23 -18.76
N VAL A 26 12.63 8.63 -17.62
CA VAL A 26 13.28 7.71 -16.67
C VAL A 26 12.25 6.79 -15.99
N MET A 27 11.07 7.31 -15.69
CA MET A 27 9.93 6.57 -15.15
C MET A 27 8.74 6.64 -16.12
N TRP A 28 8.00 5.55 -16.23
CA TRP A 28 6.75 5.47 -16.97
C TRP A 28 5.63 4.99 -16.06
N ARG A 29 4.38 5.27 -16.46
CA ARG A 29 3.20 4.87 -15.69
C ARG A 29 2.74 3.50 -16.14
N CYS A 30 2.26 2.69 -15.21
CA CYS A 30 1.50 1.48 -15.51
C CYS A 30 0.31 1.82 -16.42
N SER A 31 0.13 1.03 -17.46
CA SER A 31 -0.96 1.14 -18.44
C SER A 31 -2.34 0.88 -17.83
N ALA A 32 -2.42 0.10 -16.76
CA ALA A 32 -3.65 -0.28 -16.06
C ALA A 32 -4.06 0.71 -14.94
N ASN A 33 -3.49 1.92 -14.90
CA ASN A 33 -3.87 2.89 -13.87
C ASN A 33 -5.35 3.32 -13.97
N PRO A 34 -6.05 3.51 -12.82
CA PRO A 34 -5.60 3.23 -11.46
C PRO A 34 -5.70 1.74 -11.11
N ILE A 35 -4.73 1.21 -10.37
CA ILE A 35 -4.76 -0.20 -9.90
C ILE A 35 -5.74 -0.43 -8.74
N ILE A 36 -6.09 0.63 -8.00
CA ILE A 36 -7.12 0.63 -6.96
C ILE A 36 -8.10 1.76 -7.30
N PRO A 37 -9.36 1.46 -7.65
CA PRO A 37 -10.36 2.49 -7.89
C PRO A 37 -10.80 3.13 -6.57
N ARG A 38 -11.36 4.35 -6.66
CA ARG A 38 -11.72 5.15 -5.48
C ARG A 38 -12.84 4.54 -4.62
N ASP A 39 -13.65 3.68 -5.23
CA ASP A 39 -14.90 3.09 -4.73
C ASP A 39 -14.79 1.57 -4.55
N LEU A 40 -13.56 1.06 -4.41
CA LEU A 40 -13.32 -0.37 -4.19
C LEU A 40 -14.02 -0.90 -2.92
N LEU A 41 -14.12 -0.08 -1.87
CA LEU A 41 -14.82 -0.44 -0.63
C LEU A 41 -16.25 0.12 -0.63
N PRO A 42 -17.22 -0.56 0.03
CA PRO A 42 -18.59 -0.07 0.13
C PRO A 42 -18.74 1.33 0.73
N THR A 43 -17.76 1.76 1.55
CA THR A 43 -17.78 3.03 2.26
C THR A 43 -16.71 4.02 1.77
N SER A 44 -15.84 3.64 0.85
CA SER A 44 -14.75 4.52 0.41
C SER A 44 -15.27 5.63 -0.51
N ASN A 45 -15.03 6.88 -0.11
CA ASN A 45 -15.02 8.00 -1.05
C ASN A 45 -13.77 7.96 -1.93
N SER A 46 -12.62 7.61 -1.35
CA SER A 46 -11.33 7.58 -2.05
C SER A 46 -10.30 6.72 -1.33
N ILE A 47 -9.45 6.05 -2.10
CA ILE A 47 -8.33 5.23 -1.60
C ILE A 47 -7.06 5.69 -2.34
N PHE A 48 -6.06 6.15 -1.59
CA PHE A 48 -4.82 6.73 -2.13
C PHE A 48 -3.77 6.86 -1.02
N ASN A 49 -2.53 7.26 -1.35
CA ASN A 49 -1.42 7.43 -0.38
C ASN A 49 -1.19 6.20 0.51
N SER A 50 -1.18 5.02 -0.09
CA SER A 50 -1.04 3.73 0.60
C SER A 50 0.41 3.27 0.73
N ALA A 51 0.68 2.41 1.72
CA ALA A 51 1.95 1.73 1.90
C ALA A 51 1.85 0.26 1.50
N VAL A 52 2.88 -0.29 0.87
CA VAL A 52 2.96 -1.68 0.40
C VAL A 52 4.32 -2.26 0.74
N VAL A 53 4.33 -3.52 1.19
CA VAL A 53 5.54 -4.31 1.46
C VAL A 53 5.39 -5.74 0.94
N PRO A 54 6.48 -6.40 0.55
CA PRO A 54 6.50 -7.86 0.40
C PRO A 54 6.15 -8.52 1.74
N PHE A 55 5.26 -9.52 1.71
CA PHE A 55 4.79 -10.23 2.90
C PHE A 55 4.35 -11.66 2.55
N GLY A 56 4.98 -12.66 3.15
CA GLY A 56 4.72 -14.08 2.84
C GLY A 56 5.01 -14.40 1.36
N GLU A 57 4.08 -15.08 0.70
CA GLU A 57 4.15 -15.40 -0.74
C GLU A 57 3.66 -14.27 -1.67
N GLY A 58 3.33 -13.09 -1.12
CA GLY A 58 2.80 -11.97 -1.89
C GLY A 58 3.10 -10.64 -1.22
N TYR A 59 2.07 -9.82 -1.07
CA TYR A 59 2.17 -8.45 -0.60
C TYR A 59 1.10 -8.15 0.45
N ALA A 60 1.47 -7.30 1.40
CA ALA A 60 0.55 -6.68 2.34
C ALA A 60 0.68 -5.16 2.22
N GLY A 61 -0.35 -4.44 2.64
CA GLY A 61 -0.33 -2.99 2.65
C GLY A 61 -1.24 -2.39 3.71
N VAL A 62 -0.95 -1.14 4.02
CA VAL A 62 -1.80 -0.27 4.83
C VAL A 62 -2.28 0.84 3.92
N PHE A 63 -3.59 0.95 3.78
CA PHE A 63 -4.26 1.79 2.80
C PHE A 63 -4.97 2.92 3.52
N ARG A 64 -4.72 4.15 3.09
CA ARG A 64 -5.59 5.25 3.49
C ARG A 64 -6.87 5.16 2.68
N CYS A 65 -7.99 5.07 3.39
CA CYS A 65 -9.33 5.09 2.85
C CYS A 65 -10.09 6.24 3.50
N ASP A 66 -10.43 7.26 2.73
CA ASP A 66 -11.34 8.31 3.19
C ASP A 66 -12.76 7.79 2.97
N ASP A 67 -13.60 7.78 4.01
CA ASP A 67 -14.98 7.32 3.92
C ASP A 67 -15.90 8.36 3.24
N THR A 68 -17.18 8.02 3.01
CA THR A 68 -18.18 8.94 2.43
C THR A 68 -18.45 10.19 3.27
N ASN A 69 -18.10 10.18 4.56
CA ASN A 69 -18.11 11.35 5.45
C ASN A 69 -16.76 12.10 5.45
N ARG A 70 -15.81 11.70 4.57
CA ARG A 70 -14.46 12.25 4.44
C ARG A 70 -13.57 12.08 5.66
N ARG A 71 -13.90 11.14 6.55
CA ARG A 71 -13.01 10.74 7.65
C ARG A 71 -11.91 9.86 7.09
N MET A 72 -10.66 10.19 7.39
CA MET A 72 -9.52 9.38 6.97
C MET A 72 -9.35 8.19 7.93
N ALA A 73 -9.28 7.00 7.35
CA ALA A 73 -9.04 5.76 8.06
C ALA A 73 -7.90 4.96 7.41
N LEU A 74 -7.29 4.06 8.19
CA LEU A 74 -6.34 3.08 7.68
C LEU A 74 -7.00 1.71 7.60
N HIS A 75 -6.77 1.01 6.50
CA HIS A 75 -7.28 -0.33 6.24
C HIS A 75 -6.11 -1.25 5.87
N VAL A 76 -6.20 -2.52 6.23
CA VAL A 76 -5.20 -3.52 5.83
C VAL A 76 -5.67 -4.19 4.56
N GLY A 77 -4.77 -4.41 3.61
CA GLY A 77 -5.06 -5.16 2.40
C GLY A 77 -3.94 -6.12 2.02
N PHE A 78 -4.29 -7.13 1.23
CA PHE A 78 -3.39 -8.16 0.74
C PHE A 78 -3.51 -8.31 -0.76
N SER A 79 -2.41 -8.72 -1.39
CA SER A 79 -2.37 -8.98 -2.82
C SER A 79 -1.35 -10.07 -3.13
N LYS A 80 -1.62 -10.87 -4.18
CA LYS A 80 -0.64 -11.83 -4.70
C LYS A 80 0.35 -11.18 -5.68
N ASP A 81 -0.05 -10.10 -6.35
CA ASP A 81 0.68 -9.50 -7.47
C ASP A 81 0.97 -7.99 -7.28
N ALA A 82 0.54 -7.40 -6.16
CA ALA A 82 0.58 -5.97 -5.84
C ALA A 82 -0.17 -5.06 -6.82
N VAL A 83 -1.01 -5.62 -7.70
CA VAL A 83 -1.87 -4.89 -8.64
C VAL A 83 -3.33 -5.05 -8.25
N HIS A 84 -3.77 -6.28 -7.98
CA HIS A 84 -5.14 -6.58 -7.55
C HIS A 84 -5.18 -6.73 -6.03
N TRP A 85 -5.91 -5.85 -5.36
CA TRP A 85 -5.91 -5.75 -3.91
C TRP A 85 -7.23 -6.18 -3.30
N ASP A 86 -7.15 -7.06 -2.32
CA ASP A 86 -8.23 -7.36 -1.39
C ASP A 86 -8.01 -6.50 -0.13
N ILE A 87 -8.77 -5.41 0.00
CA ILE A 87 -8.67 -4.46 1.10
C ILE A 87 -9.81 -4.75 2.08
N ASN A 88 -9.48 -4.90 3.36
CA ASN A 88 -10.47 -5.13 4.40
C ASN A 88 -11.44 -3.93 4.49
N PRO A 89 -12.77 -4.13 4.36
CA PRO A 89 -13.75 -3.06 4.51
C PRO A 89 -13.75 -2.41 5.90
N GLU A 90 -13.29 -3.12 6.92
CA GLU A 90 -13.16 -2.59 8.27
C GLU A 90 -11.84 -1.85 8.47
N LYS A 91 -11.89 -0.74 9.20
CA LYS A 91 -10.69 0.02 9.56
C LYS A 91 -9.80 -0.81 10.50
N LEU A 92 -8.49 -0.65 10.35
CA LEU A 92 -7.47 -1.17 11.26
C LEU A 92 -7.80 -0.73 12.71
N GLN A 93 -7.75 -1.68 13.63
CA GLN A 93 -7.87 -1.42 15.07
C GLN A 93 -6.50 -1.57 15.69
N PHE A 94 -5.95 -0.48 16.21
CA PHE A 94 -4.73 -0.54 17.01
C PHE A 94 -5.02 -1.19 18.35
N GLN A 95 -4.16 -2.11 18.75
CA GLN A 95 -4.16 -2.67 20.10
C GLN A 95 -3.23 -1.82 20.97
N CYS A 96 -3.75 -1.32 22.09
CA CYS A 96 -3.00 -0.50 23.03
C CYS A 96 -3.41 -0.85 24.45
N ASP A 97 -2.43 -1.02 25.34
CA ASP A 97 -2.67 -1.30 26.76
C ASP A 97 -3.24 -0.09 27.53
N ILE A 98 -3.13 1.12 26.95
CA ILE A 98 -3.64 2.37 27.51
C ILE A 98 -4.85 2.80 26.67
N PRO A 99 -6.09 2.59 27.16
CA PRO A 99 -7.31 2.82 26.36
C PRO A 99 -7.42 4.23 25.79
N GLU A 100 -6.99 5.23 26.55
CA GLU A 100 -7.01 6.66 26.17
C GLU A 100 -6.11 6.97 24.97
N ILE A 101 -5.03 6.23 24.80
CA ILE A 101 -4.11 6.37 23.66
C ILE A 101 -4.59 5.54 22.45
N GLY A 102 -5.29 4.43 22.72
CA GLY A 102 -5.84 3.54 21.71
C GLY A 102 -7.07 4.09 20.98
N GLU A 103 -7.65 5.21 21.43
CA GLU A 103 -8.82 5.79 20.79
C GLU A 103 -8.48 6.31 19.39
N TRP A 104 -9.22 5.82 18.38
CA TRP A 104 -9.05 6.28 17.00
C TRP A 104 -9.62 7.69 16.82
N VAL A 105 -8.75 8.66 16.64
CA VAL A 105 -9.15 10.02 16.23
C VAL A 105 -9.05 10.15 14.71
N TYR A 106 -7.85 9.91 14.16
CA TYR A 106 -7.55 10.12 12.75
C TYR A 106 -6.33 9.33 12.31
N GLY A 107 -6.29 8.86 11.07
CA GLY A 107 -5.12 8.16 10.53
C GLY A 107 -5.10 8.19 9.01
N TYR A 108 -3.98 8.62 8.45
CA TYR A 108 -3.78 8.77 7.01
C TYR A 108 -2.31 8.64 6.66
N ASP A 109 -2.04 8.50 5.36
CA ASP A 109 -0.68 8.56 4.83
C ASP A 109 0.31 7.56 5.49
N PRO A 110 -0.08 6.28 5.62
CA PRO A 110 0.77 5.26 6.21
C PRO A 110 2.06 5.09 5.40
N ARG A 111 3.15 4.80 6.10
CA ARG A 111 4.40 4.25 5.55
C ARG A 111 4.68 2.99 6.33
N VAL A 112 5.17 1.96 5.65
CA VAL A 112 5.49 0.68 6.28
C VAL A 112 6.83 0.18 5.78
N CYS A 113 7.69 -0.28 6.68
CA CYS A 113 8.92 -0.98 6.31
C CYS A 113 9.26 -2.10 7.30
N PHE A 114 9.98 -3.10 6.83
CA PHE A 114 10.51 -4.16 7.67
C PHE A 114 11.83 -3.72 8.30
N ILE A 115 11.93 -3.79 9.62
CA ILE A 115 13.14 -3.50 10.39
C ILE A 115 13.34 -4.65 11.37
N ASP A 116 14.49 -5.30 11.29
CA ASP A 116 14.92 -6.44 12.10
C ASP A 116 13.94 -7.64 12.07
N ASP A 117 12.92 -7.64 12.94
CA ASP A 117 12.00 -8.77 13.15
C ASP A 117 10.53 -8.44 12.84
N ARG A 118 10.20 -7.18 12.49
CA ARG A 118 8.81 -6.75 12.31
C ARG A 118 8.65 -5.60 11.33
N TYR A 119 7.39 -5.37 10.97
CA TYR A 119 6.98 -4.23 10.17
C TYR A 119 6.59 -3.08 11.10
N TYR A 120 7.10 -1.89 10.80
CA TYR A 120 6.80 -0.62 11.46
C TYR A 120 6.02 0.28 10.53
#